data_AF-A0A9R1TQ81-F1
#
_entry.id   AF-A0A9R1TQ81-F1
#
_cell.length_a   1.000
_cell.length_b   1.000
_cell.length_c   1.000
_cell.angle_alpha   90.00
_cell.angle_beta   90.00
_cell.angle_gamma   90.00
#
_symmetry.space_group_name_H-M   'P 1'
#
loop_
_entity.id
_entity.type
_entity.pdbx_description
1 polymer ?
#
loop_
_entity_poly.entity_id
_entity_poly.type
_entity_poly.pdbx_seq_one_letter_code
_entity_poly.pdbx_strand_id
1 'polypeptide(L)'
;MASFEATISLNQSRAAFIERISRELLTEEAKGLTISDLQGQLEILETYWEKFESTHEKLIGGSGKIERVLELAYFKDKCFDLTIGRYHEARGILNQLIDKKGTSGSSRQSIAPGTAQPTYSKRYLPEISLPKFGGAYADWRSFRDLFASLVGSSTDLFNVEKMHYLRTSLSGEPAQRIANLTISDESFSIAWDLLLSRYENARLLISAHLERLLSPPAMTAHSAKELNALLTTVSEALNALEALGSPTAQWDQVIVHTDSQRLSSKLREAWEVK
;
A
#
# COMPACT_ATOMS: atom_id res chain seq x y z
N MET A 1 -34.77 26.54 1.95
CA MET A 1 -33.43 27.18 1.86
C MET A 1 -32.76 27.28 3.24
N ALA A 2 -33.41 27.86 4.26
CA ALA A 2 -32.82 28.01 5.61
C ALA A 2 -32.27 26.72 6.26
N SER A 3 -32.93 25.56 6.11
CA SER A 3 -32.44 24.27 6.63
C SER A 3 -31.21 23.73 5.87
N PHE A 4 -31.07 24.06 4.59
CA PHE A 4 -29.96 23.61 3.75
C PHE A 4 -28.70 24.45 4.01
N GLU A 5 -28.85 25.77 4.09
CA GLU A 5 -27.76 26.69 4.47
C GLU A 5 -27.24 26.42 5.89
N ALA A 6 -28.13 26.12 6.84
CA ALA A 6 -27.74 25.69 8.19
C ALA A 6 -26.93 24.38 8.17
N THR A 7 -27.27 23.45 7.29
CA THR A 7 -26.54 22.17 7.13
C THR A 7 -25.16 22.40 6.52
N ILE A 8 -25.04 23.31 5.54
CA ILE A 8 -23.75 23.70 4.96
C ILE A 8 -22.87 24.42 6.00
N SER A 9 -23.43 25.37 6.75
CA SER A 9 -22.70 26.07 7.81
C SER A 9 -22.21 25.10 8.89
N LEU A 10 -23.05 24.15 9.29
CA LEU A 10 -22.66 23.07 10.19
C LEU A 10 -21.51 22.24 9.61
N ASN A 11 -21.57 21.90 8.31
CA ASN A 11 -20.48 21.13 7.70
C ASN A 11 -19.18 21.94 7.57
N GLN A 12 -19.27 23.23 7.26
CA GLN A 12 -18.11 24.15 7.22
C GLN A 12 -17.46 24.32 8.60
N SER A 13 -18.25 24.38 9.67
CA SER A 13 -17.70 24.41 11.05
C SER A 13 -16.96 23.13 11.42
N ARG A 14 -17.44 21.96 10.96
CA ARG A 14 -16.73 20.68 11.13
C ARG A 14 -15.44 20.63 10.31
N ALA A 15 -15.46 21.13 9.07
CA ALA A 15 -14.27 21.29 8.26
C ALA A 15 -13.21 22.17 8.94
N ALA A 16 -13.63 23.34 9.46
CA ALA A 16 -12.74 24.25 10.18
C ALA A 16 -12.15 23.61 11.45
N PHE A 17 -12.90 22.74 12.12
CA PHE A 17 -12.44 21.99 13.29
C PHE A 17 -11.35 20.97 12.92
N ILE A 18 -11.57 20.18 11.86
CA ILE A 18 -10.57 19.24 11.33
C ILE A 18 -9.31 19.98 10.89
N GLU A 19 -9.46 21.11 10.20
CA GLU A 19 -8.34 21.93 9.75
C GLU A 19 -7.56 22.53 10.94
N ARG A 20 -8.25 22.88 12.02
CA ARG A 20 -7.62 23.35 13.25
C ARG A 20 -6.80 22.26 13.93
N ILE A 21 -7.34 21.05 14.07
CA ILE A 21 -6.58 19.91 14.62
C ILE A 21 -5.35 19.61 13.75
N SER A 22 -5.51 19.59 12.42
CA SER A 22 -4.41 19.44 11.48
C SER A 22 -3.30 20.49 11.69
N ARG A 23 -3.67 21.77 11.87
CA ARG A 23 -2.70 22.84 12.15
C ARG A 23 -2.04 22.71 13.52
N GLU A 24 -2.79 22.36 14.56
CA GLU A 24 -2.27 22.15 15.91
C GLU A 24 -1.23 21.02 15.92
N LEU A 25 -1.46 19.94 15.16
CA LEU A 25 -0.54 18.81 15.03
C LEU A 25 0.76 19.11 14.28
N LEU A 26 0.79 20.18 13.49
CA LEU A 26 1.98 20.67 12.80
C LEU A 26 2.89 21.52 13.71
N THR A 27 2.45 21.87 14.92
CA THR A 27 3.23 22.67 15.88
C THR A 27 4.24 21.81 16.65
N GLU A 28 5.34 22.42 17.13
CA GLU A 28 6.34 21.71 17.96
C GLU A 28 5.76 21.20 19.30
N GLU A 29 4.68 21.83 19.80
CA GLU A 29 3.98 21.42 21.01
C GLU A 29 3.31 20.04 20.85
N ALA A 30 2.90 19.68 19.62
CA ALA A 30 2.27 18.40 19.31
C ALA A 30 3.18 17.19 19.58
N LYS A 31 4.50 17.37 19.52
CA LYS A 31 5.51 16.33 19.77
C LYS A 31 5.61 15.96 21.26
N GLY A 32 5.11 16.83 22.14
CA GLY A 32 5.09 16.67 23.60
C GLY A 32 3.97 15.76 24.12
N LEU A 33 2.87 15.57 23.39
CA LEU A 33 1.68 14.86 23.87
C LEU A 33 1.95 13.39 24.20
N THR A 34 1.22 12.84 25.19
CA THR A 34 1.33 11.42 25.54
C THR A 34 0.66 10.54 24.49
N ILE A 35 0.96 9.25 24.48
CA ILE A 35 0.29 8.28 23.58
C ILE A 35 -1.24 8.32 23.79
N SER A 36 -1.68 8.43 25.05
CA SER A 36 -3.10 8.52 25.39
C SER A 36 -3.76 9.79 24.82
N ASP A 37 -3.06 10.93 24.84
CA ASP A 37 -3.60 12.18 24.30
C ASP A 37 -3.67 12.12 22.77
N LEU A 38 -2.65 11.55 22.11
CA LEU A 38 -2.61 11.36 20.67
C LEU A 38 -3.73 10.40 20.20
N GLN A 39 -3.97 9.32 20.94
CA GLN A 39 -5.08 8.39 20.69
C GLN A 39 -6.45 9.08 20.87
N GLY A 40 -6.62 9.89 21.92
CA GLY A 40 -7.84 10.68 22.10
C GLY A 40 -8.06 11.71 20.99
N GLN A 41 -6.99 12.35 20.50
CA GLN A 41 -7.07 13.26 19.35
C GLN A 41 -7.44 12.53 18.06
N LEU A 42 -6.94 11.31 17.85
CA LEU A 42 -7.31 10.47 16.71
C LEU A 42 -8.80 10.10 16.74
N GLU A 43 -9.31 9.65 17.88
CA GLU A 43 -10.72 9.29 18.04
C GLU A 43 -11.66 10.49 17.81
N ILE A 44 -11.30 11.66 18.32
CA ILE A 44 -12.05 12.90 18.07
C ILE A 44 -12.00 13.27 16.59
N LEU A 45 -10.83 13.16 15.95
CA LEU A 45 -10.65 13.47 14.53
C LEU A 45 -11.50 12.56 13.65
N GLU A 46 -11.50 11.25 13.92
CA GLU A 46 -12.33 10.25 13.23
C GLU A 46 -13.82 10.52 13.42
N THR A 47 -14.25 10.77 14.65
CA THR A 47 -15.65 11.11 14.97
C THR A 47 -16.14 12.34 14.21
N TYR A 48 -15.31 13.38 14.08
CA TYR A 48 -15.67 14.60 13.35
C TYR A 48 -15.66 14.40 11.84
N TRP A 49 -14.75 13.56 11.33
CA TRP A 49 -14.71 13.17 9.92
C TRP A 49 -15.98 12.42 9.51
N GLU A 50 -16.38 11.37 10.26
CA GLU A 50 -17.61 10.61 9.99
C GLU A 50 -18.86 11.51 9.96
N LYS A 51 -18.94 12.45 10.90
CA LYS A 51 -20.03 13.42 10.96
C LYS A 51 -20.01 14.39 9.76
N PHE A 52 -18.82 14.80 9.33
CA PHE A 52 -18.64 15.68 8.17
C PHE A 52 -19.03 14.98 6.86
N GLU A 53 -18.54 13.77 6.67
CA GLU A 53 -18.82 12.90 5.53
C GLU A 53 -20.31 12.57 5.42
N SER A 54 -20.91 12.06 6.51
CA SER A 54 -22.35 11.76 6.53
C SER A 54 -23.22 12.98 6.23
N THR A 55 -22.76 14.18 6.59
CA THR A 55 -23.49 15.41 6.29
C THR A 55 -23.30 15.85 4.84
N HIS A 56 -22.10 15.66 4.28
CA HIS A 56 -21.81 15.88 2.87
C HIS A 56 -22.65 14.95 1.98
N GLU A 57 -22.73 13.66 2.32
CA GLU A 57 -23.58 12.68 1.62
C GLU A 57 -25.04 13.07 1.65
N LYS A 58 -25.56 13.55 2.79
CA LYS A 58 -26.94 14.06 2.88
C LYS A 58 -27.16 15.31 2.06
N LEU A 59 -26.15 16.18 1.94
CA LEU A 59 -26.20 17.38 1.09
C LEU A 59 -26.24 16.99 -0.40
N ILE A 60 -25.47 15.98 -0.83
CA ILE A 60 -25.49 15.46 -2.20
C ILE A 60 -26.79 14.67 -2.47
N GLY A 61 -27.16 13.73 -1.61
CA GLY A 61 -28.35 12.88 -1.76
C GLY A 61 -29.66 13.66 -1.66
N GLY A 62 -29.68 14.79 -0.93
CA GLY A 62 -30.81 15.72 -0.87
C GLY A 62 -30.87 16.72 -2.04
N SER A 63 -29.85 16.78 -2.91
CA SER A 63 -29.71 17.80 -3.97
C SER A 63 -30.53 17.54 -5.24
N GLY A 64 -31.49 16.61 -5.22
CA GLY A 64 -32.44 16.35 -6.32
C GLY A 64 -33.31 17.54 -6.75
N LYS A 65 -33.16 18.70 -6.11
CA LYS A 65 -33.57 20.00 -6.65
C LYS A 65 -32.41 20.99 -6.47
N ILE A 66 -32.09 21.71 -7.56
CA ILE A 66 -31.48 23.05 -7.64
C ILE A 66 -30.05 23.07 -8.25
N GLU A 67 -29.97 23.39 -9.55
CA GLU A 67 -28.76 23.85 -10.28
C GLU A 67 -27.95 24.93 -9.54
N ARG A 68 -28.57 25.69 -8.62
CA ARG A 68 -27.90 26.72 -7.81
C ARG A 68 -27.10 26.18 -6.60
N VAL A 69 -27.18 24.89 -6.26
CA VAL A 69 -26.44 24.31 -5.12
C VAL A 69 -24.93 24.27 -5.41
N LEU A 70 -24.55 24.00 -6.66
CA LEU A 70 -23.15 24.05 -7.11
C LEU A 70 -22.57 25.47 -7.10
N GLU A 71 -23.41 26.50 -7.03
CA GLU A 71 -22.97 27.89 -6.97
C GLU A 71 -22.57 28.35 -5.55
N LEU A 72 -22.88 27.55 -4.53
CA LEU A 72 -22.59 27.84 -3.13
C LEU A 72 -21.09 27.69 -2.84
N ALA A 73 -20.57 28.55 -1.97
CA ALA A 73 -19.14 28.63 -1.61
C ALA A 73 -18.57 27.26 -1.19
N TYR A 74 -19.32 26.46 -0.44
CA TYR A 74 -18.91 25.11 -0.02
C TYR A 74 -18.48 24.19 -1.18
N PHE A 75 -19.20 24.24 -2.31
CA PHE A 75 -18.90 23.43 -3.50
C PHE A 75 -17.88 24.12 -4.41
N LYS A 76 -17.98 25.44 -4.61
CA LYS A 76 -17.00 26.21 -5.41
C LYS A 76 -15.59 26.16 -4.83
N ASP A 77 -15.49 26.27 -3.51
CA ASP A 77 -14.21 26.29 -2.79
C ASP A 77 -13.68 24.88 -2.52
N LYS A 78 -14.33 23.84 -3.08
CA LYS A 78 -13.94 22.43 -2.92
C LYS A 78 -13.72 22.06 -1.46
N CYS A 79 -14.63 22.52 -0.58
CA CYS A 79 -14.47 22.41 0.87
C CYS A 79 -14.33 20.95 1.32
N PHE A 80 -15.02 20.02 0.66
CA PHE A 80 -14.87 18.58 0.92
C PHE A 80 -13.46 18.08 0.59
N ASP A 81 -12.96 18.34 -0.63
CA ASP A 81 -11.62 17.92 -1.08
C ASP A 81 -10.49 18.51 -0.22
N LEU A 82 -10.64 19.77 0.22
CA LEU A 82 -9.68 20.39 1.13
C LEU A 82 -9.72 19.74 2.51
N THR A 83 -10.92 19.47 3.03
CA THR A 83 -11.11 18.91 4.38
C THR A 83 -10.60 17.46 4.46
N ILE A 84 -10.86 16.63 3.45
CA ILE A 84 -10.36 15.25 3.40
C ILE A 84 -8.83 15.21 3.36
N GLY A 85 -8.20 16.11 2.60
CA GLY A 85 -6.74 16.24 2.60
C GLY A 85 -6.17 16.56 3.98
N ARG A 86 -6.79 17.50 4.71
CA ARG A 86 -6.37 17.89 6.06
C ARG A 86 -6.64 16.82 7.11
N TYR A 87 -7.75 16.09 6.98
CA TYR A 87 -8.04 14.93 7.82
C TYR A 87 -6.95 13.86 7.66
N HIS A 88 -6.59 13.50 6.42
CA HIS A 88 -5.56 12.49 6.19
C HIS A 88 -4.17 12.93 6.64
N GLU A 89 -3.81 14.20 6.43
CA GLU A 89 -2.56 14.77 6.94
C GLU A 89 -2.49 14.68 8.47
N ALA A 90 -3.54 15.11 9.17
CA ALA A 90 -3.63 15.02 10.63
C ALA A 90 -3.56 13.58 11.14
N ARG A 91 -4.31 12.67 10.51
CA ARG A 91 -4.32 11.24 10.85
C ARG A 91 -2.94 10.60 10.65
N GLY A 92 -2.25 10.95 9.56
CA GLY A 92 -0.89 10.50 9.28
C GLY A 92 0.11 10.96 10.34
N ILE A 93 0.06 12.24 10.73
CA ILE A 93 0.92 12.78 11.79
C ILE A 93 0.65 12.10 13.14
N LEU A 94 -0.62 11.92 13.51
CA LEU A 94 -1.00 11.24 14.75
C LEU A 94 -0.47 9.81 14.81
N ASN A 95 -0.66 9.03 13.76
CA ASN A 95 -0.17 7.65 13.70
C ASN A 95 1.35 7.58 13.77
N GLN A 96 2.08 8.45 13.05
CA GLN A 96 3.53 8.53 13.14
C GLN A 96 4.04 8.86 14.56
N LEU A 97 3.37 9.77 15.26
CA LEU A 97 3.72 10.14 16.64
C LEU A 97 3.41 9.02 17.63
N ILE A 98 2.28 8.32 17.44
CA ILE A 98 1.90 7.14 18.22
C ILE A 98 2.92 6.02 18.03
N ASP A 99 3.32 5.72 16.79
CA ASP A 99 4.30 4.68 16.46
C ASP A 99 5.67 4.99 17.06
N LYS A 100 6.14 6.24 16.91
CA LYS A 100 7.43 6.68 17.45
C LYS A 100 7.51 6.54 18.98
N LYS A 101 6.39 6.81 19.68
CA LYS A 101 6.33 6.67 21.14
C LYS A 101 6.06 5.23 21.60
N GLY A 102 5.28 4.46 20.85
CA GLY A 102 5.03 3.04 21.10
C GLY A 102 6.29 2.18 20.98
N THR A 103 7.17 2.51 20.03
CA THR A 103 8.45 1.78 19.83
C THR A 103 9.50 2.08 20.90
N SER A 104 9.38 3.23 21.59
CA SER A 104 10.33 3.66 22.63
C SER A 104 10.02 3.10 24.03
N GLY A 105 8.92 2.35 24.19
CA GLY A 105 8.39 1.92 25.50
C GLY A 105 8.81 0.52 25.97
N SER A 106 9.72 -0.19 25.30
CA SER A 106 10.08 -1.56 25.69
C SER A 106 11.35 -1.61 26.56
N SER A 107 11.28 -1.09 27.79
CA SER A 107 12.02 -1.64 28.94
C SER A 107 11.58 -0.96 30.24
N ARG A 108 10.68 -1.63 30.97
CA ARG A 108 10.67 -1.74 32.45
C ARG A 108 9.45 -2.56 32.87
N GLN A 109 9.67 -3.86 33.06
CA GLN A 109 8.75 -4.69 33.84
C GLN A 109 8.86 -4.30 35.32
N SER A 110 7.74 -3.93 35.94
CA SER A 110 7.52 -4.18 37.35
C SER A 110 6.25 -5.03 37.49
N ILE A 111 6.38 -6.10 38.26
CA ILE A 111 5.34 -7.10 38.50
C ILE A 111 4.50 -6.61 39.68
N ALA A 112 3.18 -6.53 39.50
CA ALA A 112 2.22 -6.56 40.59
C ALA A 112 1.05 -7.49 40.19
N PRO A 113 0.56 -8.35 41.11
CA PRO A 113 -0.50 -9.32 40.78
C PRO A 113 -1.89 -8.72 41.06
N GLY A 114 -2.83 -8.89 40.13
CA GLY A 114 -4.23 -8.54 40.39
C GLY A 114 -5.16 -8.72 39.20
N THR A 115 -5.98 -9.78 39.29
CA THR A 115 -7.25 -10.02 38.58
C THR A 115 -7.23 -10.15 37.04
N ALA A 116 -7.33 -11.41 36.60
CA ALA A 116 -7.58 -11.78 35.21
C ALA A 116 -9.00 -11.36 34.77
N GLN A 117 -9.07 -10.51 33.75
CA GLN A 117 -10.17 -10.49 32.80
C GLN A 117 -9.67 -11.08 31.47
N PRO A 118 -10.52 -11.76 30.69
CA PRO A 118 -10.11 -12.33 29.42
C PRO A 118 -9.97 -11.20 28.41
N THR A 119 -8.78 -10.61 28.31
CA THR A 119 -8.44 -9.78 27.17
C THR A 119 -8.35 -10.71 25.97
N TYR A 120 -9.27 -10.55 25.02
CA TYR A 120 -9.06 -11.02 23.67
C TYR A 120 -7.74 -10.42 23.21
N SER A 121 -6.68 -11.22 23.29
CA SER A 121 -5.39 -10.89 22.72
C SER A 121 -5.62 -10.90 21.22
N LYS A 122 -6.05 -9.77 20.65
CA LYS A 122 -5.84 -9.48 19.24
C LYS A 122 -4.34 -9.63 19.07
N ARG A 123 -3.94 -10.79 18.54
CA ARG A 123 -2.56 -11.03 18.12
C ARG A 123 -2.29 -9.88 17.17
N TYR A 124 -1.44 -8.94 17.58
CA TYR A 124 -0.95 -7.89 16.72
C TYR A 124 -0.07 -8.60 15.70
N LEU A 125 -0.68 -9.05 14.60
CA LEU A 125 0.09 -9.36 13.41
C LEU A 125 0.71 -8.03 12.97
N PRO A 126 1.99 -8.03 12.56
CA PRO A 126 2.60 -6.84 11.98
C PRO A 126 1.71 -6.30 10.87
N GLU A 127 1.51 -4.98 10.87
CA GLU A 127 0.69 -4.29 9.88
C GLU A 127 1.16 -4.69 8.48
N ILE A 128 0.24 -5.23 7.67
CA ILE A 128 0.56 -5.70 6.33
C ILE A 128 0.84 -4.46 5.49
N SER A 129 2.12 -4.20 5.22
CA SER A 129 2.52 -3.11 4.34
C SER A 129 2.04 -3.40 2.92
N LEU A 130 1.50 -2.37 2.27
CA LEU A 130 1.05 -2.50 0.88
C LEU A 130 2.24 -2.84 -0.03
N PRO A 131 2.07 -3.82 -0.93
CA PRO A 131 3.16 -4.24 -1.80
C PRO A 131 3.54 -3.10 -2.74
N LYS A 132 4.83 -2.99 -3.06
CA LYS A 132 5.34 -1.97 -3.99
C LYS A 132 5.61 -2.59 -5.35
N PHE A 133 5.28 -1.88 -6.42
CA PHE A 133 5.53 -2.34 -7.79
C PHE A 133 6.18 -1.25 -8.65
N GLY A 134 7.39 -1.54 -9.13
CA GLY A 134 8.19 -0.63 -9.94
C GLY A 134 8.15 -0.89 -11.45
N GLY A 135 7.39 -1.90 -11.92
CA GLY A 135 7.26 -2.22 -13.34
C GLY A 135 8.11 -3.40 -13.83
N ALA A 136 8.82 -4.11 -12.95
CA ALA A 136 9.52 -5.33 -13.32
C ALA A 136 8.51 -6.46 -13.60
N TYR A 137 8.49 -6.98 -14.84
CA TYR A 137 7.61 -8.10 -15.23
C TYR A 137 7.77 -9.31 -14.31
N ALA A 138 8.99 -9.56 -13.86
CA ALA A 138 9.36 -10.56 -12.86
C ALA A 138 8.47 -10.58 -11.62
N ASP A 139 8.08 -9.39 -11.16
CA ASP A 139 7.44 -9.17 -9.85
C ASP A 139 5.92 -8.94 -10.01
N TRP A 140 5.43 -8.84 -11.25
CA TRP A 140 4.05 -8.48 -11.55
C TRP A 140 3.05 -9.46 -10.91
N ARG A 141 3.25 -10.77 -11.07
CA ARG A 141 2.32 -11.78 -10.53
C ARG A 141 2.23 -11.70 -9.00
N SER A 142 3.37 -11.66 -8.33
CA SER A 142 3.45 -11.54 -6.88
C SER A 142 2.76 -10.28 -6.37
N PHE A 143 3.01 -9.14 -7.04
CA PHE A 143 2.34 -7.88 -6.70
C PHE A 143 0.83 -7.96 -6.93
N ARG A 144 0.39 -8.42 -8.11
CA ARG A 144 -1.01 -8.49 -8.51
C ARG A 144 -1.80 -9.34 -7.52
N ASP A 145 -1.30 -10.54 -7.21
CA ASP A 145 -2.00 -11.50 -6.36
C ASP A 145 -2.11 -10.97 -4.92
N LEU A 146 -1.02 -10.38 -4.40
CA LEU A 146 -1.00 -9.80 -3.06
C LEU A 146 -1.88 -8.55 -2.96
N PHE A 147 -1.82 -7.66 -3.95
CA PHE A 147 -2.65 -6.45 -3.98
C PHE A 147 -4.14 -6.79 -4.16
N ALA A 148 -4.47 -7.76 -5.02
CA ALA A 148 -5.84 -8.23 -5.18
C ALA A 148 -6.39 -8.88 -3.90
N SER A 149 -5.55 -9.59 -3.14
CA SER A 149 -5.94 -10.16 -1.84
C SER A 149 -6.18 -9.09 -0.78
N LEU A 150 -5.32 -8.08 -0.68
CA LEU A 150 -5.37 -7.05 0.37
C LEU A 150 -6.37 -5.92 0.09
N VAL A 151 -6.42 -5.46 -1.16
CA VAL A 151 -7.16 -4.25 -1.56
C VAL A 151 -8.30 -4.61 -2.51
N GLY A 152 -8.05 -5.51 -3.46
CA GLY A 152 -9.05 -5.93 -4.45
C GLY A 152 -10.26 -6.62 -3.82
N SER A 153 -10.01 -7.56 -2.91
CA SER A 153 -11.02 -8.44 -2.29
C SER A 153 -11.70 -7.85 -1.06
N SER A 154 -11.25 -6.69 -0.59
CA SER A 154 -11.83 -5.99 0.56
C SER A 154 -13.14 -5.29 0.15
N THR A 155 -14.23 -5.68 0.80
CA THR A 155 -15.57 -5.09 0.63
C THR A 155 -15.74 -3.77 1.38
N ASP A 156 -14.85 -3.51 2.33
CA ASP A 156 -14.90 -2.34 3.22
C ASP A 156 -14.23 -1.10 2.58
N LEU A 157 -13.66 -1.24 1.39
CA LEU A 157 -12.95 -0.18 0.68
C LEU A 157 -13.73 0.27 -0.56
N PHE A 158 -13.93 1.58 -0.68
CA PHE A 158 -14.50 2.20 -1.88
C PHE A 158 -13.48 2.22 -3.03
N ASN A 159 -13.95 2.30 -4.28
CA ASN A 159 -13.06 2.28 -5.45
C ASN A 159 -12.07 3.47 -5.44
N VAL A 160 -12.50 4.61 -4.92
CA VAL A 160 -11.64 5.79 -4.72
C VAL A 160 -10.46 5.48 -3.77
N GLU A 161 -10.71 4.76 -2.68
CA GLU A 161 -9.67 4.33 -1.74
C GLU A 161 -8.74 3.30 -2.37
N LYS A 162 -9.29 2.32 -3.11
CA LYS A 162 -8.51 1.34 -3.87
C LYS A 162 -7.59 2.03 -4.89
N MET A 163 -8.07 3.08 -5.56
CA MET A 163 -7.26 3.89 -6.49
C MET A 163 -6.13 4.63 -5.77
N HIS A 164 -6.40 5.19 -4.59
CA HIS A 164 -5.38 5.84 -3.78
C HIS A 164 -4.30 4.85 -3.32
N TYR A 165 -4.71 3.67 -2.83
CA TYR A 165 -3.78 2.59 -2.49
C TYR A 165 -3.00 2.09 -3.69
N LEU A 166 -3.62 1.99 -4.86
CA LEU A 166 -2.94 1.64 -6.09
C LEU A 166 -1.86 2.68 -6.44
N ARG A 167 -2.19 3.98 -6.46
CA ARG A 167 -1.22 5.06 -6.73
C ARG A 167 -0.03 5.05 -5.77
N THR A 168 -0.27 4.82 -4.49
CA THR A 168 0.81 4.78 -3.48
C THR A 168 1.63 3.49 -3.53
N SER A 169 1.09 2.41 -4.12
CA SER A 169 1.77 1.13 -4.29
C SER A 169 2.62 1.06 -5.55
N LEU A 170 2.35 1.91 -6.54
CA LEU A 170 3.11 1.97 -7.79
C LEU A 170 4.29 2.96 -7.72
N SER A 171 5.36 2.63 -8.43
CA SER A 171 6.49 3.52 -8.71
C SER A 171 6.96 3.34 -10.16
N GLY A 172 7.80 4.25 -10.68
CA GLY A 172 8.38 4.12 -12.04
C GLY A 172 7.36 4.23 -13.18
N GLU A 173 7.54 3.42 -14.24
CA GLU A 173 6.65 3.37 -15.43
C GLU A 173 5.17 3.12 -15.05
N PRO A 174 4.82 2.12 -14.19
CA PRO A 174 3.43 1.89 -13.79
C PRO A 174 2.73 3.13 -13.21
N ALA A 175 3.43 3.89 -12.36
CA ALA A 175 2.87 5.08 -11.72
C ALA A 175 2.59 6.20 -12.74
N GLN A 176 3.50 6.41 -13.70
CA GLN A 176 3.34 7.41 -14.76
C GLN A 176 2.15 7.09 -15.67
N ARG A 177 1.91 5.80 -15.96
CA ARG A 177 0.79 5.35 -16.81
C ARG A 177 -0.57 5.74 -16.25
N ILE A 178 -0.74 5.63 -14.93
CA ILE A 178 -2.00 5.93 -14.25
C ILE A 178 -2.07 7.35 -13.69
N ALA A 179 -0.98 8.13 -13.77
CA ALA A 179 -0.90 9.47 -13.20
C ALA A 179 -1.90 10.47 -13.80
N ASN A 180 -2.30 10.25 -15.07
CA ASN A 180 -3.23 11.11 -15.79
C ASN A 180 -4.71 10.74 -15.55
N LEU A 181 -4.99 9.65 -14.83
CA LEU A 181 -6.35 9.25 -14.50
C LEU A 181 -6.87 10.12 -13.36
N THR A 182 -8.00 10.78 -13.58
CA THR A 182 -8.73 11.50 -12.52
C THR A 182 -9.25 10.51 -11.50
N ILE A 183 -9.13 10.84 -10.21
CA ILE A 183 -9.66 10.00 -9.13
C ILE A 183 -11.20 10.09 -9.19
N SER A 184 -11.81 9.03 -9.70
CA SER A 184 -13.26 8.84 -9.77
C SER A 184 -13.60 7.39 -9.39
N ASP A 185 -14.87 7.10 -9.13
CA ASP A 185 -15.31 5.76 -8.70
C ASP A 185 -15.04 4.66 -9.76
N GLU A 186 -14.89 5.06 -11.03
CA GLU A 186 -14.56 4.19 -12.17
C GLU A 186 -13.05 4.10 -12.42
N SER A 187 -12.27 5.02 -11.86
CA SER A 187 -10.83 5.17 -12.15
C SER A 187 -9.99 3.97 -11.71
N PHE A 188 -10.39 3.29 -10.63
CA PHE A 188 -9.69 2.10 -10.16
C PHE A 188 -9.76 0.95 -11.18
N SER A 189 -10.96 0.65 -11.71
CA SER A 189 -11.12 -0.42 -12.70
C SER A 189 -10.29 -0.13 -13.95
N ILE A 190 -10.36 1.11 -14.45
CA ILE A 190 -9.59 1.53 -15.63
C ILE A 190 -8.08 1.42 -15.39
N ALA A 191 -7.60 1.90 -14.24
CA ALA A 191 -6.19 1.82 -13.88
C ALA A 191 -5.71 0.37 -13.74
N TRP A 192 -6.52 -0.49 -13.11
CA TRP A 192 -6.23 -1.89 -12.91
C TRP A 192 -6.18 -2.67 -14.23
N ASP A 193 -7.16 -2.46 -15.10
CA ASP A 193 -7.21 -3.05 -16.45
C ASP A 193 -6.03 -2.61 -17.32
N LEU A 194 -5.61 -1.34 -17.19
CA LEU A 194 -4.46 -0.82 -17.91
C LEU A 194 -3.16 -1.49 -17.44
N LEU A 195 -3.00 -1.76 -16.14
CA LEU A 195 -1.86 -2.52 -15.62
C LEU A 195 -1.91 -3.99 -16.06
N LEU A 196 -3.07 -4.65 -15.99
CA LEU A 196 -3.27 -6.01 -16.48
C LEU A 196 -2.90 -6.11 -17.96
N SER A 197 -3.43 -5.24 -18.81
CA SER A 197 -3.15 -5.26 -20.26
C SER A 197 -1.65 -5.11 -20.58
N ARG A 198 -0.92 -4.37 -19.75
CA ARG A 198 0.51 -4.10 -19.93
C ARG A 198 1.38 -5.23 -19.40
N TYR A 199 1.14 -5.67 -18.18
CA TYR A 199 2.05 -6.56 -17.43
C TYR A 199 1.60 -8.02 -17.42
N GLU A 200 0.33 -8.33 -17.72
CA GLU A 200 -0.18 -9.69 -17.91
C GLU A 200 0.16 -10.25 -19.31
N ASN A 201 1.33 -9.91 -19.83
CA ASN A 201 1.80 -10.42 -21.10
C ASN A 201 2.61 -11.71 -20.87
N ALA A 202 1.97 -12.87 -21.03
CA ALA A 202 2.59 -14.18 -20.79
C ALA A 202 3.94 -14.34 -21.51
N ARG A 203 4.06 -13.86 -22.76
CA ARG A 203 5.31 -13.93 -23.51
C ARG A 203 6.43 -13.14 -22.84
N LEU A 204 6.17 -11.90 -22.40
CA LEU A 204 7.17 -11.06 -21.73
C LEU A 204 7.50 -11.58 -20.33
N LEU A 205 6.52 -12.10 -19.60
CA LEU A 205 6.72 -12.77 -18.31
C LEU A 205 7.67 -13.97 -18.47
N ILE A 206 7.37 -14.86 -19.42
CA ILE A 206 8.22 -16.02 -19.74
C ILE A 206 9.63 -15.56 -20.13
N SER A 207 9.76 -14.58 -21.04
CA SER A 207 11.07 -14.05 -21.44
C SER A 207 11.88 -13.49 -20.26
N ALA A 208 11.24 -12.74 -19.35
CA ALA A 208 11.92 -12.17 -18.19
C ALA A 208 12.39 -13.23 -17.19
N HIS A 209 11.63 -14.32 -17.00
CA HIS A 209 12.06 -15.43 -16.16
C HIS A 209 13.14 -16.28 -16.85
N LEU A 210 13.06 -16.48 -18.18
CA LEU A 210 14.10 -17.15 -18.96
C LEU A 210 15.42 -16.38 -18.93
N GLU A 211 15.40 -15.05 -19.05
CA GLU A 211 16.61 -14.23 -18.96
C GLU A 211 17.30 -14.37 -17.60
N ARG A 212 16.50 -14.41 -16.52
CA ARG A 212 16.99 -14.64 -15.16
C ARG A 212 17.57 -16.05 -14.96
N LEU A 213 16.98 -17.03 -15.62
CA LEU A 213 17.42 -18.43 -15.60
C LEU A 213 18.69 -18.66 -16.43
N LEU A 214 18.78 -18.06 -17.60
CA LEU A 214 19.87 -18.28 -18.55
C LEU A 214 21.07 -17.36 -18.33
N SER A 215 20.89 -16.24 -17.64
CA SER A 215 21.97 -15.32 -17.29
C SER A 215 21.89 -14.84 -15.82
N PRO A 216 21.90 -15.76 -14.83
CA PRO A 216 21.91 -15.38 -13.42
C PRO A 216 23.26 -14.75 -13.04
N PRO A 217 23.35 -13.88 -12.02
CA PRO A 217 24.60 -13.20 -11.65
C PRO A 217 25.77 -14.18 -11.48
N ALA A 218 26.92 -13.90 -12.11
CA ALA A 218 28.11 -14.74 -11.96
C ALA A 218 28.67 -14.60 -10.54
N MET A 219 29.09 -15.72 -9.95
CA MET A 219 29.73 -15.70 -8.63
C MET A 219 31.08 -14.98 -8.73
N THR A 220 31.22 -13.92 -7.96
CA THR A 220 32.47 -13.13 -7.87
C THR A 220 33.36 -13.62 -6.73
N ALA A 221 32.77 -14.19 -5.68
CA ALA A 221 33.47 -14.75 -4.55
C ALA A 221 33.09 -16.21 -4.31
N HIS A 222 34.05 -17.00 -3.85
CA HIS A 222 33.81 -18.37 -3.40
C HIS A 222 33.16 -18.34 -2.01
N SER A 223 31.87 -18.04 -1.97
CA SER A 223 31.10 -17.98 -0.72
C SER A 223 29.80 -18.80 -0.83
N ALA A 224 29.43 -19.47 0.25
CA ALA A 224 28.16 -20.18 0.35
C ALA A 224 26.96 -19.24 0.15
N LYS A 225 27.11 -17.95 0.52
CA LYS A 225 26.08 -16.93 0.32
C LYS A 225 25.78 -16.70 -1.17
N GLU A 226 26.81 -16.53 -1.99
CA GLU A 226 26.62 -16.34 -3.44
C GLU A 226 26.11 -17.60 -4.13
N LEU A 227 26.57 -18.78 -3.69
CA LEU A 227 26.07 -20.05 -4.22
C LEU A 227 24.58 -20.26 -3.92
N ASN A 228 24.16 -19.98 -2.67
CA ASN A 228 22.76 -20.04 -2.29
C ASN A 228 21.93 -19.00 -3.05
N ALA A 229 22.44 -17.79 -3.26
CA ALA A 229 21.75 -16.76 -4.03
C ALA A 229 21.54 -17.19 -5.50
N LEU A 230 22.54 -17.81 -6.12
CA LEU A 230 22.42 -18.40 -7.46
C LEU A 230 21.34 -19.49 -7.50
N LEU A 231 21.39 -20.43 -6.56
CA LEU A 231 20.42 -21.52 -6.48
C LEU A 231 18.99 -21.01 -6.24
N THR A 232 18.82 -20.03 -5.35
CA THR A 232 17.53 -19.37 -5.11
C THR A 232 17.02 -18.71 -6.39
N THR A 233 17.86 -17.94 -7.10
CA THR A 233 17.49 -17.24 -8.33
C THR A 233 17.00 -18.21 -9.42
N VAL A 234 17.73 -19.32 -9.61
CA VAL A 234 17.41 -20.36 -10.60
C VAL A 234 16.11 -21.07 -10.22
N SER A 235 15.97 -21.47 -8.95
CA SER A 235 14.78 -22.17 -8.46
C SER A 235 13.52 -21.29 -8.55
N GLU A 236 13.61 -20.01 -8.18
CA GLU A 236 12.51 -19.06 -8.30
C GLU A 236 12.10 -18.84 -9.77
N ALA A 237 13.07 -18.75 -10.69
CA ALA A 237 12.79 -18.61 -12.11
C ALA A 237 12.09 -19.85 -12.69
N LEU A 238 12.52 -21.07 -12.30
CA LEU A 238 11.88 -22.32 -12.74
C LEU A 238 10.45 -22.46 -12.21
N ASN A 239 10.25 -22.20 -10.91
CA ASN A 239 8.92 -22.25 -10.30
C ASN A 239 7.96 -21.25 -10.96
N ALA A 240 8.45 -20.05 -11.29
CA ALA A 240 7.65 -19.05 -12.00
C ALA A 240 7.30 -19.47 -13.44
N LEU A 241 8.23 -20.11 -14.15
CA LEU A 241 7.99 -20.63 -15.51
C LEU A 241 7.00 -21.79 -15.52
N GLU A 242 7.08 -22.68 -14.53
CA GLU A 242 6.12 -23.77 -14.34
C GLU A 242 4.72 -23.21 -14.02
N ALA A 243 4.62 -22.21 -13.15
CA ALA A 243 3.36 -21.50 -12.85
C ALA A 243 2.78 -20.73 -14.07
N LEU A 244 3.61 -20.44 -15.08
CA LEU A 244 3.21 -19.87 -16.37
C LEU A 244 2.82 -20.96 -17.41
N GLY A 245 2.91 -22.24 -17.04
CA GLY A 245 2.58 -23.37 -17.91
C GLY A 245 3.71 -23.78 -18.87
N SER A 246 4.95 -23.34 -18.62
CA SER A 246 6.11 -23.75 -19.45
C SER A 246 6.58 -25.15 -19.04
N PRO A 247 6.95 -26.02 -20.01
CA PRO A 247 7.42 -27.37 -19.72
C PRO A 247 8.88 -27.36 -19.26
N THR A 248 9.13 -27.13 -17.97
CA THR A 248 10.47 -27.04 -17.37
C THR A 248 11.08 -28.40 -16.99
N ALA A 249 10.27 -29.45 -16.90
CA ALA A 249 10.65 -30.76 -16.34
C ALA A 249 11.79 -31.52 -17.05
N GLN A 250 12.22 -31.07 -18.24
CA GLN A 250 13.28 -31.72 -19.02
C GLN A 250 14.51 -30.83 -19.21
N TRP A 251 14.56 -29.66 -18.56
CA TRP A 251 15.60 -28.66 -18.80
C TRP A 251 16.85 -28.85 -17.95
N ASP A 252 16.88 -29.85 -17.06
CA ASP A 252 17.95 -30.07 -16.09
C ASP A 252 19.35 -29.98 -16.70
N GLN A 253 19.57 -30.65 -17.84
CA GLN A 253 20.88 -30.67 -18.51
C GLN A 253 21.31 -29.28 -19.01
N VAL A 254 20.36 -28.50 -19.55
CA VAL A 254 20.62 -27.15 -20.07
C VAL A 254 20.89 -26.18 -18.92
N ILE A 255 20.12 -26.30 -17.84
CA ILE A 255 20.24 -25.44 -16.66
C ILE A 255 21.55 -25.72 -15.93
N VAL A 256 21.86 -26.99 -15.65
CA VAL A 256 23.14 -27.39 -15.03
C VAL A 256 24.32 -26.94 -15.87
N HIS A 257 24.25 -27.10 -17.20
CA HIS A 257 25.31 -26.59 -18.07
C HIS A 257 25.45 -25.07 -17.99
N THR A 258 24.35 -24.32 -18.02
CA THR A 258 24.38 -22.85 -17.98
C THR A 258 24.87 -22.32 -16.63
N ASP A 259 24.38 -22.88 -15.52
CA ASP A 259 24.70 -22.44 -14.17
C ASP A 259 26.12 -22.83 -13.74
N SER A 260 26.63 -23.98 -14.19
CA SER A 260 28.03 -24.36 -13.96
C SER A 260 29.02 -23.35 -14.55
N GLN A 261 28.65 -22.67 -15.65
CA GLN A 261 29.43 -21.58 -16.24
C GLN A 261 29.35 -20.26 -15.45
N ARG A 262 28.45 -20.16 -14.47
CA ARG A 262 28.30 -19.00 -13.57
C ARG A 262 28.95 -19.22 -12.20
N LEU A 263 29.40 -20.44 -11.90
CA LEU A 263 30.20 -20.76 -10.71
C LEU A 263 31.58 -20.09 -10.76
N SER A 264 32.12 -19.75 -9.58
CA SER A 264 33.50 -19.28 -9.43
C SER A 264 34.49 -20.32 -9.96
N SER A 265 35.68 -19.89 -10.43
CA SER A 265 36.69 -20.79 -11.01
C SER A 265 37.00 -22.00 -10.13
N LYS A 266 37.22 -21.79 -8.83
CA LYS A 266 37.49 -22.87 -7.86
C LYS A 266 36.34 -23.88 -7.73
N LEU A 267 35.09 -23.41 -7.75
CA LEU A 267 33.92 -24.29 -7.68
C LEU A 267 33.74 -25.08 -8.97
N ARG A 268 34.02 -24.46 -10.11
CA ARG A 268 33.99 -25.13 -11.41
C ARG A 268 35.06 -26.21 -11.51
N GLU A 269 36.28 -25.92 -11.06
CA GLU A 269 37.33 -26.93 -10.95
C GLU A 269 36.88 -28.10 -10.07
N ALA A 270 36.34 -27.81 -8.87
CA ALA A 270 35.84 -28.85 -7.96
C ALA A 270 34.65 -29.65 -8.53
N TRP A 271 33.80 -29.03 -9.36
CA TRP A 271 32.66 -29.67 -10.03
C TRP A 271 33.10 -30.67 -11.10
N GLU A 272 34.23 -30.42 -11.76
CA GLU A 272 34.81 -31.31 -12.78
C GLU A 272 35.67 -32.43 -12.18
N VAL A 273 35.99 -32.37 -10.87
CA VAL A 273 36.70 -33.46 -10.18
C VAL A 273 35.76 -34.65 -10.01
N LYS A 274 36.13 -35.75 -10.65
CA LYS A 274 35.36 -36.99 -10.75
C LYS A 274 35.48 -37.89 -9.52
#